data_AF-A0A6D2JZQ7-F1
#
_entry.id   AF-A0A6D2JZQ7-F1
#
_cell.length_a   1.000
_cell.length_b   1.000
_cell.length_c   1.000
_cell.angle_alpha   90.00
_cell.angle_beta   90.00
_cell.angle_gamma   90.00
#
_symmetry.space_group_name_H-M   'P 1'
#
loop_
_entity.id
_entity.type
_entity.pdbx_description
1 polymer ?
#
loop_
_entity_poly.entity_id
_entity_poly.type
_entity_poly.pdbx_seq_one_letter_code
_entity_poly.pdbx_strand_id
1 'polypeptide(L)'
;MVSTTSKSDSKHEERQTLNSKTPKNLYQIGGLQVEFPYQPYGTQLAFMSRVISTLDRAQRDGHCHALLESPTGTGKSLSLLCSVLAWQQNYKSRLLKGNLSHSKPAPEAATDPLNHGGGFIPETQPSDTPLPSNAEATKKRAKIPTIYYASRTHSQITQVIREYRKTGYRVPMAVLASRKHYCTNRHVHGKDNVDEECRLLLKDKGNIQCSEFK
;
A
#
# COMPACT_ATOMS: atom_id res chain seq x y z
N MET A 1 -56.59 -36.97 7.34
CA MET A 1 -56.96 -35.68 7.97
C MET A 1 -56.30 -35.67 9.34
N VAL A 2 -55.38 -34.81 9.76
CA VAL A 2 -54.78 -33.57 9.27
C VAL A 2 -53.34 -33.56 9.81
N SER A 3 -52.42 -33.08 8.98
CA SER A 3 -51.02 -32.79 9.28
C SER A 3 -50.87 -31.62 10.24
N THR A 4 -49.86 -31.62 11.12
CA THR A 4 -49.06 -30.42 11.42
C THR A 4 -47.67 -30.82 11.93
N THR A 5 -46.67 -30.09 11.46
CA THR A 5 -45.23 -30.32 11.55
C THR A 5 -44.55 -29.16 12.28
N SER A 6 -43.30 -29.42 12.71
CA SER A 6 -42.19 -28.46 12.97
C SER A 6 -42.18 -27.78 14.36
N LYS A 7 -41.04 -27.47 14.99
CA LYS A 7 -39.62 -27.43 14.56
C LYS A 7 -38.71 -27.41 15.80
N SER A 8 -37.59 -28.12 15.73
CA SER A 8 -36.50 -28.15 16.72
C SER A 8 -35.45 -27.08 16.42
N ASP A 9 -35.14 -26.21 17.38
CA ASP A 9 -34.02 -25.25 17.32
C ASP A 9 -32.79 -25.81 18.04
N SER A 10 -31.76 -26.21 17.29
CA SER A 10 -30.42 -26.49 17.80
C SER A 10 -29.46 -25.39 17.37
N LYS A 11 -29.02 -24.56 18.32
CA LYS A 11 -27.95 -23.57 18.14
C LYS A 11 -26.62 -24.30 17.94
N HIS A 12 -26.01 -24.13 16.76
CA HIS A 12 -24.59 -24.45 16.54
C HIS A 12 -23.78 -23.17 16.63
N GLU A 13 -23.07 -23.02 17.74
CA GLU A 13 -22.02 -22.01 17.95
C GLU A 13 -20.69 -22.64 17.52
N GLU A 14 -20.29 -22.41 16.26
CA GLU A 14 -19.05 -22.97 15.73
C GLU A 14 -17.89 -22.00 15.95
N ARG A 15 -17.11 -22.34 16.98
CA ARG A 15 -15.87 -21.70 17.40
C ARG A 15 -14.76 -22.09 16.41
N GLN A 16 -14.50 -21.25 15.40
CA GLN A 16 -13.44 -21.51 14.43
C GLN A 16 -12.05 -21.34 15.06
N THR A 17 -11.35 -22.46 15.18
CA THR A 17 -9.96 -22.61 15.64
C THR A 17 -8.96 -22.17 14.58
N LEU A 18 -7.95 -21.38 14.97
CA LEU A 18 -6.76 -21.09 14.18
C LEU A 18 -5.92 -22.38 13.98
N ASN A 19 -5.58 -22.76 12.73
CA ASN A 19 -4.18 -22.76 12.23
C ASN A 19 -3.99 -23.29 10.78
N SER A 20 -2.93 -22.78 10.15
CA SER A 20 -2.09 -23.35 9.06
C SER A 20 -2.37 -23.00 7.56
N LYS A 21 -1.38 -22.27 7.03
CA LYS A 21 -0.95 -21.96 5.66
C LYS A 21 -1.54 -22.80 4.48
N THR A 22 -2.29 -22.16 3.56
CA THR A 22 -2.26 -22.35 2.09
C THR A 22 -2.94 -21.17 1.35
N PRO A 23 -2.55 -20.84 0.10
CA PRO A 23 -2.99 -19.64 -0.61
C PRO A 23 -4.31 -19.90 -1.34
N LYS A 24 -5.45 -19.76 -0.66
CA LYS A 24 -6.78 -19.94 -1.28
C LYS A 24 -7.61 -18.66 -1.43
N ASN A 25 -7.07 -17.51 -1.06
CA ASN A 25 -7.86 -16.27 -1.04
C ASN A 25 -7.27 -15.13 -1.89
N LEU A 26 -6.70 -15.45 -3.06
CA LEU A 26 -6.25 -14.46 -4.04
C LEU A 26 -7.31 -14.25 -5.12
N TYR A 27 -7.71 -13.01 -5.34
CA TYR A 27 -8.72 -12.61 -6.30
C TYR A 27 -8.12 -11.64 -7.33
N GLN A 28 -8.35 -11.91 -8.61
CA GLN A 28 -7.88 -11.04 -9.68
C GLN A 28 -8.87 -9.88 -9.88
N ILE A 29 -8.48 -8.65 -9.54
CA ILE A 29 -9.32 -7.46 -9.60
C ILE A 29 -8.54 -6.35 -10.33
N GLY A 30 -9.03 -5.90 -11.49
CA GLY A 30 -8.36 -4.83 -12.25
C GLY A 30 -6.92 -5.17 -12.67
N GLY A 31 -6.64 -6.43 -13.00
CA GLY A 31 -5.28 -6.89 -13.34
C GLY A 31 -4.35 -7.10 -12.14
N LEU A 32 -4.87 -6.95 -10.91
CA LEU A 32 -4.12 -7.04 -9.68
C LEU A 32 -4.56 -8.22 -8.82
N GLN A 33 -3.61 -8.94 -8.22
CA GLN A 33 -3.90 -10.00 -7.26
C GLN A 33 -4.17 -9.42 -5.86
N VAL A 34 -5.42 -9.49 -5.44
CA VAL A 34 -5.88 -9.02 -4.13
C VAL A 34 -6.09 -10.22 -3.22
N GLU A 35 -5.26 -10.34 -2.18
CA GLU A 35 -5.53 -11.21 -1.04
C GLU A 35 -6.70 -10.66 -0.20
N PHE A 36 -7.65 -11.52 0.12
CA PHE A 36 -8.83 -11.16 0.93
C PHE A 36 -9.06 -12.24 2.01
N PRO A 37 -9.47 -11.92 3.25
CA PRO A 37 -9.49 -12.94 4.31
C PRO A 37 -10.63 -13.97 4.21
N TYR A 38 -11.63 -13.72 3.38
CA TYR A 38 -12.79 -14.60 3.16
C TYR A 38 -13.22 -14.54 1.70
N GLN A 39 -14.33 -15.20 1.33
CA GLN A 39 -14.91 -15.07 0.00
C GLN A 39 -15.61 -13.72 -0.16
N PRO A 40 -15.13 -12.81 -1.03
CA PRO A 40 -15.69 -11.47 -1.16
C PRO A 40 -17.08 -11.51 -1.81
N TYR A 41 -17.97 -10.66 -1.33
CA TYR A 41 -19.26 -10.42 -1.98
C TYR A 41 -19.07 -9.63 -3.29
N GLY A 42 -20.03 -9.75 -4.22
CA GLY A 42 -19.98 -9.02 -5.49
C GLY A 42 -19.86 -7.50 -5.31
N THR A 43 -20.51 -6.94 -4.29
CA THR A 43 -20.40 -5.52 -3.94
C THR A 43 -19.00 -5.13 -3.47
N GLN A 44 -18.33 -5.99 -2.72
CA GLN A 44 -16.94 -5.79 -2.29
C GLN A 44 -15.98 -5.84 -3.49
N LEU A 45 -16.17 -6.78 -4.41
CA LEU A 45 -15.41 -6.88 -5.66
C LEU A 45 -15.56 -5.61 -6.51
N ALA A 46 -16.79 -5.12 -6.69
CA ALA A 46 -17.08 -3.90 -7.43
C ALA A 46 -16.44 -2.67 -6.77
N PHE A 47 -16.52 -2.57 -5.44
CA PHE A 47 -15.89 -1.50 -4.67
C PHE A 47 -14.36 -1.51 -4.83
N MET A 48 -13.72 -2.68 -4.64
CA MET A 48 -12.27 -2.85 -4.80
C MET A 48 -11.81 -2.54 -6.22
N SER A 49 -12.56 -2.97 -7.24
CA SER A 49 -12.27 -2.66 -8.64
C SER A 49 -12.26 -1.15 -8.90
N ARG A 50 -13.20 -0.40 -8.30
CA ARG A 50 -13.26 1.05 -8.43
C ARG A 50 -12.09 1.73 -7.73
N VAL A 51 -11.70 1.27 -6.53
CA VAL A 51 -10.52 1.75 -5.80
C VAL A 51 -9.25 1.56 -6.64
N ILE A 52 -9.01 0.36 -7.16
CA ILE A 52 -7.82 0.03 -7.96
C ILE A 52 -7.76 0.90 -9.22
N SER A 53 -8.89 1.04 -9.93
CA SER A 53 -8.99 1.88 -11.12
C SER A 53 -8.66 3.35 -10.83
N THR A 54 -9.09 3.88 -9.69
CA THR A 54 -8.76 5.24 -9.25
C THR A 54 -7.27 5.40 -8.97
N LEU A 55 -6.65 4.44 -8.28
CA LEU A 55 -5.21 4.46 -7.99
C LEU A 55 -4.37 4.38 -9.26
N ASP A 56 -4.77 3.55 -10.23
CA ASP A 56 -4.09 3.45 -11.52
C ASP A 56 -4.18 4.74 -12.34
N ARG A 57 -5.32 5.45 -12.30
CA ARG A 57 -5.46 6.78 -12.89
C ARG A 57 -4.56 7.79 -12.19
N ALA A 58 -4.57 7.82 -10.86
CA ALA A 58 -3.69 8.68 -10.07
C ALA A 58 -2.20 8.46 -10.40
N GLN A 59 -1.80 7.22 -10.65
CA GLN A 59 -0.43 6.91 -11.05
C GLN A 59 -0.06 7.47 -12.43
N ARG A 60 -0.98 7.43 -13.41
CA ARG A 60 -0.72 7.95 -14.77
C ARG A 60 -0.79 9.46 -14.84
N ASP A 61 -1.79 10.05 -14.19
CA ASP A 61 -2.15 11.47 -14.34
C ASP A 61 -1.56 12.32 -13.18
N GLY A 62 -0.84 11.69 -12.26
CA GLY A 62 -0.22 12.30 -11.08
C GLY A 62 -1.18 12.55 -9.90
N HIS A 63 -2.49 12.67 -10.16
CA HIS A 63 -3.51 12.87 -9.15
C HIS A 63 -4.88 12.35 -9.60
N CYS A 64 -5.69 11.84 -8.67
CA CYS A 64 -7.07 11.46 -8.93
C CYS A 64 -7.87 11.47 -7.63
N HIS A 65 -9.13 11.88 -7.70
CA HIS A 65 -10.08 11.84 -6.58
C HIS A 65 -11.27 10.96 -6.96
N ALA A 66 -11.81 10.23 -5.99
CA ALA A 66 -13.01 9.44 -6.17
C ALA A 66 -13.92 9.52 -4.94
N LEU A 67 -15.21 9.66 -5.19
CA LEU A 67 -16.25 9.51 -4.19
C LEU A 67 -16.83 8.09 -4.32
N LEU A 68 -16.59 7.25 -3.31
CA LEU A 68 -17.00 5.84 -3.31
C LEU A 68 -18.00 5.56 -2.19
N GLU A 69 -19.24 5.29 -2.60
CA GLU A 69 -20.31 4.90 -1.70
C GLU A 69 -20.45 3.38 -1.63
N SER A 70 -20.72 2.87 -0.44
CA SER A 70 -21.10 1.48 -0.22
C SER A 70 -22.11 1.43 0.94
N PRO A 71 -23.10 0.54 0.90
CA PRO A 71 -24.01 0.36 2.03
C PRO A 71 -23.25 0.02 3.33
N THR A 72 -23.82 0.40 4.47
CA THR A 72 -23.25 0.05 5.78
C THR A 72 -23.25 -1.47 5.98
N GLY A 73 -22.31 -1.99 6.78
CA GLY A 73 -22.20 -3.43 7.06
C GLY A 73 -21.60 -4.29 5.94
N THR A 74 -21.31 -3.74 4.76
CA THR A 74 -20.76 -4.50 3.61
C THR A 74 -19.25 -4.71 3.65
N GLY A 75 -18.58 -4.42 4.77
CA GLY A 75 -17.12 -4.57 4.89
C GLY A 75 -16.32 -3.55 4.07
N LYS A 76 -16.82 -2.30 3.97
CA LYS A 76 -16.13 -1.17 3.30
C LYS A 76 -14.68 -1.02 3.74
N SER A 77 -14.44 -0.99 5.04
CA SER A 77 -13.10 -0.79 5.61
C SER A 77 -12.14 -1.90 5.19
N LEU A 78 -12.58 -3.15 5.25
CA LEU A 78 -11.74 -4.29 4.87
C LEU A 78 -11.47 -4.31 3.36
N SER A 79 -12.50 -4.09 2.54
CA SER A 79 -12.38 -3.98 1.09
C SER A 79 -11.42 -2.86 0.67
N LEU A 80 -11.53 -1.70 1.32
CA LEU A 80 -10.63 -0.56 1.09
C LEU A 80 -9.19 -0.90 1.47
N LEU A 81 -8.96 -1.48 2.65
CA LEU A 81 -7.63 -1.88 3.09
C LEU A 81 -6.99 -2.89 2.13
N CYS A 82 -7.69 -3.97 1.80
CA CYS A 82 -7.16 -5.01 0.92
C CYS A 82 -6.82 -4.46 -0.47
N SER A 83 -7.72 -3.71 -1.11
CA SER A 83 -7.46 -3.16 -2.45
C SER A 83 -6.29 -2.17 -2.48
N VAL A 84 -6.20 -1.26 -1.51
CA VAL A 84 -5.12 -0.26 -1.43
C VAL A 84 -3.77 -0.91 -1.13
N LEU A 85 -3.73 -1.86 -0.19
CA LEU A 85 -2.49 -2.55 0.19
C LEU A 85 -1.98 -3.45 -0.94
N ALA A 86 -2.87 -4.18 -1.59
CA ALA A 86 -2.52 -4.99 -2.76
C ALA A 86 -1.95 -4.12 -3.89
N TRP A 87 -2.57 -2.97 -4.13
CA TRP A 87 -2.08 -1.97 -5.08
C TRP A 87 -0.68 -1.47 -4.73
N GLN A 88 -0.44 -1.09 -3.48
CA GLN A 88 0.87 -0.63 -3.02
C GLN A 88 1.96 -1.70 -3.15
N GLN A 89 1.66 -2.96 -2.80
CA GLN A 89 2.60 -4.08 -2.93
C GLN A 89 2.93 -4.40 -4.39
N ASN A 90 1.93 -4.39 -5.27
CA ASN A 90 2.14 -4.55 -6.71
C ASN A 90 2.97 -3.40 -7.27
N TYR A 91 2.69 -2.15 -6.87
CA TYR A 91 3.46 -0.98 -7.27
C TYR A 91 4.93 -1.11 -6.85
N LYS A 92 5.21 -1.48 -5.60
CA LYS A 92 6.56 -1.76 -5.10
C LYS A 92 7.26 -2.85 -5.91
N SER A 93 6.55 -3.93 -6.24
CA SER A 93 7.08 -5.06 -7.02
C SER A 93 7.43 -4.65 -8.45
N ARG A 94 6.57 -3.85 -9.10
CA ARG A 94 6.83 -3.30 -10.44
C ARG A 94 8.02 -2.36 -10.46
N LEU A 95 8.14 -1.50 -9.44
CA LEU A 95 9.27 -0.59 -9.29
C LEU A 95 10.60 -1.34 -9.14
N LEU A 96 10.61 -2.42 -8.35
CA LEU A 96 11.79 -3.28 -8.19
C LEU A 96 12.16 -3.97 -9.50
N LYS A 97 11.20 -4.59 -10.19
CA LYS A 97 11.45 -5.26 -11.48
C LYS A 97 11.96 -4.31 -12.56
N GLY A 98 11.43 -3.09 -12.64
CA GLY A 98 11.88 -2.08 -13.60
C GLY A 98 13.30 -1.56 -13.34
N ASN A 99 13.82 -1.70 -12.11
CA ASN A 99 15.21 -1.39 -11.80
C ASN A 99 16.17 -2.53 -12.19
N LEU A 100 15.74 -3.80 -12.12
CA LEU A 100 16.57 -4.94 -12.52
C LEU A 100 16.74 -5.04 -14.05
N SER A 101 15.75 -4.62 -14.86
CA SER A 101 15.87 -4.64 -16.33
C SER A 101 16.84 -3.60 -16.91
N HIS A 102 17.47 -2.77 -16.06
CA HIS A 102 18.49 -1.80 -16.47
C HIS A 102 19.92 -2.19 -16.05
N SER A 103 20.15 -3.38 -15.48
CA SER A 103 21.51 -3.91 -15.35
C SER A 103 22.01 -4.36 -16.73
N LYS A 104 22.96 -3.58 -17.26
CA LYS A 104 23.79 -3.79 -18.46
C LYS A 104 24.00 -5.30 -18.73
N PRO A 105 23.69 -5.84 -19.93
CA PRO A 105 24.21 -7.14 -20.33
C PRO A 105 25.73 -7.11 -20.23
N ALA A 106 26.34 -8.16 -19.68
CA ALA A 106 27.80 -8.28 -19.63
C ALA A 106 28.38 -8.11 -21.07
N PRO A 107 29.45 -7.32 -21.28
CA PRO A 107 29.98 -7.04 -22.61
C PRO A 107 30.90 -8.16 -23.13
N GLU A 108 30.73 -9.39 -22.66
CA GLU A 108 31.63 -10.51 -22.96
C GLU A 108 30.85 -11.70 -23.50
N ALA A 109 30.20 -11.49 -24.65
CA ALA A 109 30.04 -12.54 -25.65
C ALA A 109 30.88 -12.09 -26.84
N ALA A 110 32.06 -12.69 -26.93
CA ALA A 110 33.09 -12.42 -27.91
C ALA A 110 32.53 -12.38 -29.34
N THR A 111 32.93 -11.35 -30.07
CA THR A 111 32.94 -11.35 -31.53
C THR A 111 33.85 -12.49 -32.00
N ASP A 112 33.26 -13.48 -32.67
CA ASP A 112 33.98 -14.56 -33.34
C ASP A 112 34.85 -13.99 -34.49
N PRO A 113 36.19 -14.15 -34.49
CA PRO A 113 37.08 -13.52 -35.45
C PRO A 113 37.31 -14.38 -36.72
N LEU A 114 36.24 -14.79 -37.42
CA LEU A 114 36.40 -15.72 -38.56
C LEU A 114 35.63 -15.41 -39.85
N ASN A 115 35.11 -14.19 -40.05
CA ASN A 115 34.62 -13.76 -41.36
C ASN A 115 35.57 -12.76 -42.04
N HIS A 116 36.68 -13.29 -42.57
CA HIS A 116 37.51 -12.61 -43.57
C HIS A 116 37.25 -13.24 -44.94
N GLY A 117 36.55 -12.52 -45.82
CA GLY A 117 36.24 -13.04 -47.16
C GLY A 117 35.46 -12.08 -48.06
N GLY A 118 36.14 -11.04 -48.56
CA GLY A 118 35.97 -10.47 -49.91
C GLY A 118 34.65 -9.75 -50.26
N GLY A 119 34.74 -8.43 -50.51
CA GLY A 119 33.66 -7.68 -51.14
C GLY A 119 33.93 -6.17 -51.25
N PHE A 120 34.53 -5.78 -52.36
CA PHE A 120 34.81 -4.44 -52.87
C PHE A 120 33.57 -3.52 -52.90
N ILE A 121 33.57 -2.34 -52.23
CA ILE A 121 32.96 -1.06 -52.68
C ILE A 121 33.69 0.14 -52.01
N PRO A 122 34.04 1.23 -52.75
CA PRO A 122 34.79 2.38 -52.21
C PRO A 122 33.90 3.48 -51.59
N GLU A 123 34.42 4.03 -50.49
CA GLU A 123 34.39 5.40 -49.96
C GLU A 123 33.36 6.43 -50.49
N THR A 124 32.52 6.95 -49.58
CA THR A 124 32.05 8.36 -49.61
C THR A 124 31.76 8.83 -48.17
N GLN A 125 32.51 9.83 -47.70
CA GLN A 125 32.08 10.73 -46.63
C GLN A 125 30.96 11.64 -47.16
N PRO A 126 30.00 12.04 -46.31
CA PRO A 126 30.05 13.41 -45.85
C PRO A 126 29.75 13.57 -44.36
N SER A 127 30.45 14.56 -43.81
CA SER A 127 30.25 15.22 -42.54
C SER A 127 28.81 15.66 -42.28
N ASP A 128 28.27 15.28 -41.12
CA ASP A 128 27.29 16.08 -40.37
C ASP A 128 27.51 15.85 -38.87
N THR A 129 27.97 16.91 -38.19
CA THR A 129 27.82 17.01 -36.73
C THR A 129 26.46 17.70 -36.51
N PRO A 130 25.59 17.13 -35.68
CA PRO A 130 25.19 17.92 -34.52
C PRO A 130 25.07 17.11 -33.24
N LEU A 131 25.80 17.61 -32.24
CA LEU A 131 25.49 17.70 -30.82
C LEU A 131 25.27 16.41 -29.97
N PRO A 132 25.83 16.39 -28.75
CA PRO A 132 25.55 15.36 -27.76
C PRO A 132 24.13 15.55 -27.23
N SER A 133 23.22 14.64 -27.57
CA SER A 133 21.97 14.48 -26.82
C SER A 133 22.23 13.72 -25.52
N ASN A 134 23.04 14.31 -24.64
CA ASN A 134 22.92 14.08 -23.21
C ASN A 134 21.63 14.77 -22.73
N ALA A 135 20.49 14.25 -23.17
CA ALA A 135 19.28 14.35 -22.39
C ALA A 135 19.49 13.42 -21.19
N GLU A 136 20.22 13.91 -20.21
CA GLU A 136 20.14 13.44 -18.84
C GLU A 136 18.72 13.74 -18.35
N ALA A 137 17.78 12.92 -18.82
CA ALA A 137 16.51 12.73 -18.16
C ALA A 137 16.87 12.19 -16.78
N THR A 138 16.96 13.12 -15.83
CA THR A 138 17.05 12.84 -14.40
C THR A 138 15.83 11.99 -14.06
N LYS A 139 15.97 10.67 -14.20
CA LYS A 139 14.95 9.69 -13.82
C LYS A 139 14.74 9.86 -12.32
N LYS A 140 13.79 10.72 -11.93
CA LYS A 140 13.31 10.84 -10.57
C LYS A 140 12.90 9.44 -10.16
N ARG A 141 13.69 8.82 -9.29
CA ARG A 141 13.42 7.48 -8.76
C ARG A 141 12.02 7.49 -8.20
N ALA A 142 11.10 6.74 -8.82
CA ALA A 142 9.72 6.72 -8.37
C ALA A 142 9.70 6.17 -6.93
N LYS A 143 9.15 6.94 -5.99
CA LYS A 143 9.06 6.55 -4.58
C LYS A 143 7.83 5.67 -4.37
N ILE A 144 7.90 4.76 -3.41
CA ILE A 144 6.74 3.96 -2.99
C ILE A 144 5.75 4.93 -2.31
N PRO A 145 4.47 4.94 -2.71
CA PRO A 145 3.49 5.86 -2.14
C PRO A 145 3.16 5.48 -0.69
N THR A 146 3.01 6.49 0.17
CA THR A 146 2.56 6.33 1.56
C THR A 146 1.04 6.36 1.61
N ILE A 147 0.44 5.43 2.36
CA ILE A 147 -1.02 5.37 2.56
C ILE A 147 -1.37 6.15 3.81
N TYR A 148 -2.23 7.15 3.68
CA TYR A 148 -2.83 7.87 4.81
C TYR A 148 -4.29 7.45 4.96
N TYR A 149 -4.64 6.94 6.14
CA TYR A 149 -6.01 6.59 6.50
C TYR A 149 -6.53 7.57 7.53
N ALA A 150 -7.56 8.33 7.18
CA ALA A 150 -8.21 9.27 8.09
C ALA A 150 -9.57 8.73 8.55
N SER A 151 -9.90 8.96 9.81
CA SER A 151 -11.20 8.62 10.39
C SER A 151 -11.65 9.71 11.36
N ARG A 152 -12.95 9.77 11.69
CA ARG A 152 -13.51 10.82 12.53
C ARG A 152 -13.15 10.65 14.01
N THR A 153 -12.98 9.40 14.47
CA THR A 153 -12.74 9.08 15.89
C THR A 153 -11.68 7.99 16.07
N HIS A 154 -11.01 7.97 17.23
CA HIS A 154 -10.08 6.91 17.59
C HIS A 154 -10.73 5.52 17.73
N SER A 155 -12.00 5.46 18.14
CA SER A 155 -12.76 4.20 18.16
C SER A 155 -12.90 3.61 16.76
N GLN A 156 -13.14 4.44 15.75
CA GLN A 156 -13.18 3.99 14.35
C GLN A 156 -11.80 3.53 13.86
N ILE A 157 -10.73 4.24 14.22
CA ILE A 157 -9.35 3.79 13.89
C ILE A 157 -9.08 2.42 14.51
N THR A 158 -9.47 2.23 15.77
CA THR A 158 -9.33 0.93 16.47
C THR A 158 -10.07 -0.18 15.73
N GLN A 159 -11.27 0.09 15.23
CA GLN A 159 -12.02 -0.86 14.41
C GLN A 159 -11.30 -1.18 13.09
N VAL A 160 -10.76 -0.16 12.41
CA VAL A 160 -9.97 -0.34 11.17
C VAL A 160 -8.73 -1.19 11.42
N ILE A 161 -8.04 -1.01 12.55
CA ILE A 161 -6.88 -1.84 12.93
C ILE A 161 -7.30 -3.29 13.17
N ARG A 162 -8.47 -3.53 13.78
CA ARG A 162 -9.00 -4.89 13.94
C ARG A 162 -9.29 -5.55 12.59
N GLU A 163 -9.88 -4.82 11.64
CA GLU A 163 -10.07 -5.32 10.27
C GLU A 163 -8.74 -5.58 9.55
N TYR A 164 -7.77 -4.66 9.68
CA TYR A 164 -6.43 -4.82 9.11
C TYR A 164 -5.74 -6.10 9.58
N ARG A 165 -5.84 -6.42 10.88
CA ARG A 165 -5.25 -7.63 11.47
C ARG A 165 -5.80 -8.94 10.90
N LYS A 166 -7.02 -8.92 10.35
CA LYS A 166 -7.61 -10.09 9.68
C LYS A 166 -6.95 -10.38 8.33
N THR A 167 -6.30 -9.38 7.72
CA THR A 167 -5.66 -9.53 6.41
C THR A 167 -4.28 -10.20 6.52
N GLY A 168 -3.82 -10.81 5.41
CA GLY A 168 -2.45 -11.29 5.27
C GLY A 168 -1.40 -10.21 5.01
N TYR A 169 -1.82 -8.97 4.74
CA TYR A 169 -0.91 -7.86 4.46
C TYR A 169 -0.13 -7.44 5.71
N ARG A 170 1.18 -7.23 5.56
CA ARG A 170 2.07 -6.71 6.61
C ARG A 170 2.84 -5.51 6.08
N VAL A 171 2.54 -4.34 6.62
CA VAL A 171 3.20 -3.07 6.27
C VAL A 171 3.57 -2.30 7.55
N PRO A 172 4.66 -1.52 7.55
CA PRO A 172 4.93 -0.57 8.63
C PRO A 172 3.77 0.42 8.74
N MET A 173 3.20 0.56 9.93
CA MET A 173 2.05 1.44 10.20
C MET A 173 2.28 2.21 11.50
N ALA A 174 1.89 3.47 11.50
CA ALA A 174 1.80 4.29 12.70
C ALA A 174 0.39 4.89 12.80
N VAL A 175 -0.15 4.94 14.01
CA VAL A 175 -1.41 5.63 14.31
C VAL A 175 -1.04 6.99 14.88
N LEU A 176 -1.62 8.05 14.33
CA LEU A 176 -1.45 9.40 14.84
C LEU A 176 -2.62 9.76 15.76
N ALA A 177 -2.31 10.36 16.90
CA ALA A 177 -3.28 10.81 17.90
C ALA A 177 -2.80 12.11 18.56
N SER A 178 -3.69 12.76 19.32
CA SER A 178 -3.35 13.93 20.11
C SER A 178 -2.33 13.60 21.21
N ARG A 179 -1.64 14.63 21.72
CA ARG A 179 -0.73 14.46 22.88
C ARG A 179 -1.47 13.91 24.09
N LYS A 180 -2.75 14.23 24.25
CA LYS A 180 -3.62 13.65 25.30
C LYS A 180 -3.69 12.12 25.28
N HIS A 181 -3.49 11.49 24.12
CA HIS A 181 -3.52 10.03 23.98
C HIS A 181 -2.16 9.35 24.02
N TYR A 182 -1.07 10.05 23.65
CA TYR A 182 0.27 9.45 23.55
C TYR A 182 1.32 10.04 24.49
N CYS A 183 1.01 11.05 25.29
CA CYS A 183 1.97 11.59 26.25
C CYS A 183 2.36 10.52 27.28
N THR A 184 3.64 10.17 27.34
CA THR A 184 4.18 9.20 28.31
C THR A 184 4.67 9.85 29.60
N ASN A 185 4.83 11.19 29.61
CA ASN A 185 5.31 11.91 30.78
C ASN A 185 4.25 11.89 31.89
N ARG A 186 4.55 11.21 33.00
CA ARG A 186 3.63 11.03 34.14
C ARG A 186 3.15 12.35 34.76
N HIS A 187 3.91 13.44 34.64
CA HIS A 187 3.56 14.74 35.20
C HIS A 187 2.53 15.52 34.35
N VAL A 188 2.42 15.18 33.07
CA VAL A 188 1.55 15.88 32.10
C VAL A 188 0.39 14.98 31.65
N HIS A 189 0.62 13.67 31.58
CA HIS A 189 -0.37 12.68 31.20
C HIS A 189 -1.60 12.73 32.12
N GLY A 190 -2.79 12.79 31.53
CA GLY A 190 -4.07 12.79 32.25
C GLY A 190 -4.59 14.16 32.67
N LYS A 191 -3.85 15.24 32.43
CA LYS A 191 -4.34 16.61 32.66
C LYS A 191 -5.14 17.13 31.48
N ASP A 192 -5.95 18.17 31.68
CA ASP A 192 -6.75 18.75 30.59
C ASP A 192 -5.92 19.60 29.62
N ASN A 193 -4.82 20.19 30.11
CA ASN A 193 -3.95 21.10 29.35
C ASN A 193 -2.62 20.46 28.91
N VAL A 194 -2.67 19.18 28.49
CA VAL A 194 -1.49 18.43 28.02
C VAL A 194 -0.67 19.20 26.99
N ASP A 195 -1.32 19.89 26.05
CA ASP A 195 -0.63 20.58 24.95
C ASP A 195 0.22 21.77 25.44
N GLU A 196 -0.32 22.58 26.35
CA GLU A 196 0.37 23.74 26.94
C GLU A 196 1.47 23.30 27.90
N GLU A 197 1.20 22.36 28.80
CA GLU A 197 2.24 21.85 29.69
C GLU A 197 3.38 21.18 28.93
N CYS A 198 3.06 20.38 27.92
CA CYS A 198 4.06 19.80 27.03
C CYS A 198 4.88 20.91 26.34
N ARG A 199 4.25 22.01 25.93
CA ARG A 199 4.96 23.14 25.32
C ARG A 199 5.86 23.88 26.31
N LEU A 200 5.44 24.04 27.57
CA LEU A 200 6.25 24.68 28.62
C LEU A 200 7.52 23.86 28.91
N LEU A 201 7.37 22.54 29.06
CA LEU A 201 8.50 21.62 29.28
C LEU A 201 9.50 21.54 28.11
N LEU A 202 9.14 22.06 26.93
CA LEU A 202 10.00 22.13 25.75
C LEU A 202 10.67 23.50 25.58
N LYS A 203 10.20 24.55 26.27
CA LYS A 203 10.71 25.92 26.14
C LYS A 203 11.82 26.27 27.15
N ASP A 204 11.80 25.69 28.35
CA ASP A 204 12.73 26.05 29.41
C ASP A 204 14.05 25.27 29.34
N LYS A 205 15.08 25.92 28.79
CA LYS A 205 16.48 25.43 28.80
C LYS A 205 17.16 25.55 30.18
N GLY A 206 16.45 26.00 31.20
CA GLY A 206 17.04 26.42 32.49
C GLY A 206 16.97 25.40 33.62
N ASN A 207 15.91 24.58 33.74
CA ASN A 207 15.80 23.59 34.83
C ASN A 207 14.67 22.55 34.72
N ILE A 208 13.74 22.64 33.75
CA ILE A 208 12.64 21.67 33.61
C ILE A 208 12.52 21.26 32.14
N GLN A 209 13.29 20.24 31.75
CA GLN A 209 13.18 19.58 30.46
C GLN A 209 12.28 18.35 30.59
N CYS A 210 11.43 18.10 29.59
CA CYS A 210 10.67 16.86 29.53
C CYS A 210 11.63 15.65 29.43
N SER A 211 11.64 14.78 30.44
CA SER A 211 12.49 13.58 30.49
C SER A 211 12.22 12.59 29.35
N GLU A 212 10.99 12.61 28.82
CA GLU A 212 10.53 11.73 27.74
C GLU A 212 10.80 12.32 26.35
N PHE A 213 11.30 13.56 26.26
CA PHE A 213 11.64 14.21 25.00
C PHE A 213 13.13 13.99 24.70
N LYS A 214 13.40 13.04 23.79
CA LYS A 214 14.74 12.75 23.25
C LYS A 214 14.99 13.47 21.94
#